data_AF-A0A9E0V3R8-F1
#
_entry.id   AF-A0A9E0V3R8-F1
#
_cell.length_a   1.000
_cell.length_b   1.000
_cell.length_c   1.000
_cell.angle_alpha   90.00
_cell.angle_beta   90.00
_cell.angle_gamma   90.00
#
_symmetry.space_group_name_H-M   'P 1'
#
loop_
_entity.id
_entity.type
_entity.pdbx_description
1 polymer ?
#
loop_
_entity_poly.entity_id
_entity_poly.type
_entity_poly.pdbx_seq_one_letter_code
_entity_poly.pdbx_strand_id
1 'polypeptide(L)'
;MHYKTTMLRTFLLLLCFLTPAWLHAQMLSEKDIVESLVRSLQTKDATLYSDLFPQTDSLINWTLHSADKQSDAYKQMLYLQNNYAAKQDFDSAVHKKATDEFLEFVRKGNSEEIHWDRIVFVRYELEKIRQGRDFLSQQISSLRFLGYVFVKDMLNRKTYGFTVFDIMQVNGFWYGGELSNIFESANKEEFETARAAEKKRAHDEALGIVDSSANTEKKYSFDDNDAPKAKLKEIIERKFYKGKFDNEIPVQLYIRYIKGGCPEIACAWDALFKFGDQDDYVRMEVSRNSEGKWQFSEELGGMELKLDGKIYTGAYASNSDKTEYDVKLTETEISIKKIQALDEQLDKGIPNE
;
A
#
# COMPACT_ATOMS: atom_id res chain seq x y z
N MET A 1 -40.52 58.62 -61.78
CA MET A 1 -39.10 58.26 -62.01
C MET A 1 -38.46 58.18 -60.62
N HIS A 2 -37.92 57.08 -60.08
CA HIS A 2 -37.48 55.80 -60.62
C HIS A 2 -37.94 54.65 -59.69
N TYR A 3 -38.18 53.51 -60.32
CA TYR A 3 -38.49 52.20 -59.76
C TYR A 3 -37.21 51.42 -59.35
N LYS A 4 -37.44 50.29 -58.65
CA LYS A 4 -36.61 49.06 -58.48
C LYS A 4 -35.78 49.01 -57.19
N THR A 5 -35.63 47.91 -56.44
CA THR A 5 -36.00 46.47 -56.53
C THR A 5 -35.57 45.85 -55.18
N THR A 6 -36.40 45.04 -54.50
CA THR A 6 -36.31 43.56 -54.38
C THR A 6 -35.09 42.98 -53.67
N MET A 7 -35.35 42.29 -52.54
CA MET A 7 -34.78 41.00 -52.02
C MET A 7 -34.80 41.06 -50.49
N LEU A 8 -35.79 40.51 -49.79
CA LEU A 8 -35.97 39.07 -49.54
C LEU A 8 -34.64 38.30 -49.42
N ARG A 9 -34.05 38.32 -48.22
CA ARG A 9 -33.19 37.24 -47.73
C ARG A 9 -33.63 36.84 -46.34
N THR A 10 -34.42 35.77 -46.34
CA THR A 10 -34.58 34.79 -45.27
C THR A 10 -33.24 34.55 -44.58
N PHE A 11 -33.12 34.96 -43.32
CA PHE A 11 -32.10 34.43 -42.42
C PHE A 11 -32.83 33.90 -41.19
N LEU A 12 -33.34 32.68 -41.36
CA LEU A 12 -33.79 31.81 -40.31
C LEU A 12 -32.53 31.34 -39.56
N LEU A 13 -31.99 32.18 -38.68
CA LEU A 13 -30.95 31.76 -37.74
C LEU A 13 -31.64 31.04 -36.59
N LEU A 14 -31.67 29.70 -36.73
CA LEU A 14 -31.61 28.78 -35.61
C LEU A 14 -30.53 29.27 -34.64
N LEU A 15 -30.92 30.01 -33.61
CA LEU A 15 -30.18 30.03 -32.36
C LEU A 15 -30.72 28.87 -31.56
N CYS A 16 -30.13 27.72 -31.88
CA CYS A 16 -30.08 26.54 -31.06
C CYS A 16 -29.96 26.94 -29.59
N PHE A 17 -30.92 26.49 -28.80
CA PHE A 17 -30.73 25.96 -27.45
C PHE A 17 -29.33 26.23 -26.87
N LEU A 18 -29.12 27.43 -26.33
CA LEU A 18 -28.16 27.63 -25.26
C LEU A 18 -28.80 27.07 -24.00
N THR A 19 -28.96 25.74 -23.96
CA THR A 19 -28.99 25.04 -22.69
C THR A 19 -27.63 25.28 -22.05
N PRO A 20 -27.55 25.82 -20.83
CA PRO A 20 -26.28 25.82 -20.12
C PRO A 20 -25.82 24.37 -20.05
N ALA A 21 -24.61 24.09 -20.53
CA ALA A 21 -23.89 22.84 -20.28
C ALA A 21 -23.51 22.79 -18.79
N TRP A 22 -24.53 22.73 -17.93
CA TRP A 22 -24.45 22.35 -16.55
C TRP A 22 -25.13 20.98 -16.50
N LEU A 23 -24.45 19.99 -15.90
CA LEU A 23 -24.81 18.57 -15.81
C LEU A 23 -24.25 17.66 -16.92
N HIS A 24 -22.92 17.55 -16.98
CA HIS A 24 -22.27 16.23 -17.00
C HIS A 24 -21.12 16.23 -15.99
N ALA A 25 -21.37 16.71 -14.77
CA ALA A 25 -20.64 16.17 -13.63
C ALA A 25 -21.23 14.77 -13.38
N GLN A 26 -20.88 13.82 -14.23
CA GLN A 26 -21.03 12.42 -13.86
C GLN A 26 -20.06 12.25 -12.70
N MET A 27 -20.60 12.24 -11.47
CA MET A 27 -19.90 11.65 -10.35
C MET A 27 -19.43 10.29 -10.83
N LEU A 28 -18.12 10.14 -11.05
CA LEU A 28 -17.53 8.84 -11.27
C LEU A 28 -17.97 7.97 -10.08
N SER A 29 -18.33 6.73 -10.33
CA SER A 29 -18.55 5.73 -9.30
C SER A 29 -17.28 4.89 -9.14
N GLU A 30 -17.19 4.07 -8.09
CA GLU A 30 -16.08 3.11 -7.98
C GLU A 30 -15.98 2.21 -9.22
N LYS A 31 -17.12 1.91 -9.83
CA LYS A 31 -17.24 1.12 -11.04
C LYS A 31 -16.56 1.80 -12.23
N ASP A 32 -16.72 3.12 -12.36
CA ASP A 32 -16.15 3.86 -13.50
C ASP A 32 -14.62 3.90 -13.44
N ILE A 33 -14.03 3.95 -12.23
CA ILE A 33 -12.59 3.80 -12.03
C ILE A 33 -12.12 2.41 -12.48
N VAL A 34 -12.78 1.36 -12.02
CA VAL A 34 -12.42 -0.02 -12.40
C VAL A 34 -12.56 -0.25 -13.90
N GLU A 35 -13.63 0.23 -14.52
CA GLU A 35 -13.84 0.12 -15.97
C GLU A 35 -12.79 0.90 -16.77
N SER A 36 -12.43 2.11 -16.31
CA SER A 36 -11.40 2.93 -16.96
C SER A 36 -10.02 2.30 -16.84
N LEU A 37 -9.72 1.68 -15.70
CA LEU A 37 -8.50 0.92 -15.48
C LEU A 37 -8.43 -0.35 -16.35
N VAL A 38 -9.53 -1.10 -16.49
CA VAL A 38 -9.55 -2.25 -17.41
C VAL A 38 -9.38 -1.77 -18.85
N ARG A 39 -9.99 -0.63 -19.22
CA ARG A 39 -9.83 -0.06 -20.54
C ARG A 39 -8.40 0.39 -20.82
N SER A 40 -7.72 1.02 -19.86
CA SER A 40 -6.32 1.43 -20.02
C SER A 40 -5.42 0.22 -20.23
N LEU A 41 -5.65 -0.90 -19.52
CA LEU A 41 -4.96 -2.17 -19.77
C LEU A 41 -5.23 -2.70 -21.17
N GLN A 42 -6.50 -2.73 -21.61
CA GLN A 42 -6.88 -3.20 -22.96
C GLN A 42 -6.21 -2.41 -24.08
N THR A 43 -6.14 -1.09 -23.94
CA THR A 43 -5.53 -0.20 -24.95
C THR A 43 -4.03 0.00 -24.74
N LYS A 44 -3.49 -0.48 -23.61
CA LYS A 44 -2.12 -0.20 -23.14
C LYS A 44 -1.83 1.31 -23.08
N ASP A 45 -2.85 2.09 -22.72
CA ASP A 45 -2.80 3.55 -22.69
C ASP A 45 -2.44 4.04 -21.28
N ALA A 46 -1.16 4.38 -21.09
CA ALA A 46 -0.65 4.90 -19.83
C ALA A 46 -1.18 6.30 -19.50
N THR A 47 -1.60 7.09 -20.50
CA THR A 47 -2.19 8.42 -20.27
C THR A 47 -3.58 8.26 -19.66
N LEU A 48 -4.40 7.38 -20.22
CA LEU A 48 -5.72 7.07 -19.65
C LEU A 48 -5.62 6.54 -18.22
N TYR A 49 -4.57 5.76 -17.91
CA TYR A 49 -4.30 5.30 -16.55
C TYR A 49 -3.86 6.44 -15.63
N SER A 50 -2.96 7.32 -16.08
CA SER A 50 -2.45 8.45 -15.29
C SER A 50 -3.55 9.45 -14.94
N ASP A 51 -4.57 9.59 -15.80
CA ASP A 51 -5.74 10.45 -15.57
C ASP A 51 -6.67 9.95 -14.43
N LEU A 52 -6.48 8.72 -13.94
CA LEU A 52 -7.22 8.20 -12.79
C LEU A 52 -6.70 8.80 -11.46
N PHE A 53 -5.50 9.37 -11.46
CA PHE A 53 -4.87 9.93 -10.27
C PHE A 53 -5.22 11.41 -10.11
N PRO A 54 -5.29 11.90 -8.86
CA PRO A 54 -5.59 13.30 -8.62
C PRO A 54 -4.46 14.20 -9.16
N GLN A 55 -4.85 15.29 -9.82
CA GLN A 55 -3.88 16.31 -10.24
C GLN A 55 -3.26 16.99 -9.02
N THR A 56 -2.02 17.47 -9.17
CA THR A 56 -1.27 18.12 -8.09
C THR A 56 -1.98 19.32 -7.49
N ASP A 57 -2.75 20.09 -8.26
CA ASP A 57 -3.58 21.18 -7.70
C ASP A 57 -4.61 20.66 -6.69
N SER A 58 -5.21 19.51 -6.97
CA SER A 58 -6.15 18.86 -6.05
C SER A 58 -5.42 18.36 -4.81
N LEU A 59 -4.27 17.71 -4.99
CA LEU A 59 -3.43 17.23 -3.88
C LEU A 59 -2.96 18.37 -2.97
N ILE A 60 -2.49 19.48 -3.54
CA ILE A 60 -2.11 20.69 -2.81
C ILE A 60 -3.32 21.18 -2.01
N ASN A 61 -4.46 21.35 -2.66
CA ASN A 61 -5.66 21.85 -2.02
C ASN A 61 -6.09 20.97 -0.84
N TRP A 62 -6.17 19.65 -1.04
CA TRP A 62 -6.60 18.73 0.00
C TRP A 62 -5.61 18.66 1.17
N THR A 63 -4.31 18.65 0.87
CA THR A 63 -3.26 18.58 1.88
C THR A 63 -3.22 19.85 2.73
N LEU A 64 -3.30 21.04 2.11
CA LEU A 64 -3.26 22.31 2.85
C LEU A 64 -4.50 22.52 3.74
N HIS A 65 -5.64 21.89 3.41
CA HIS A 65 -6.84 21.94 4.25
C HIS A 65 -6.84 20.90 5.38
N SER A 66 -6.11 19.80 5.22
CA SER A 66 -6.22 18.63 6.09
C SER A 66 -5.00 18.43 6.99
N ALA A 67 -3.79 18.70 6.49
CA ALA A 67 -2.54 18.46 7.20
C ALA A 67 -2.25 19.50 8.29
N ASP A 68 -1.51 19.09 9.32
CA ASP A 68 -0.93 20.02 10.29
C ASP A 68 0.04 20.99 9.59
N LYS A 69 -0.05 22.28 9.90
CA LYS A 69 0.79 23.35 9.32
C LYS A 69 2.30 23.15 9.53
N GLN A 70 2.69 22.38 10.54
CA GLN A 70 4.07 22.06 10.86
C GLN A 70 4.56 20.77 10.19
N SER A 71 3.67 19.97 9.60
CA SER A 71 4.01 18.74 8.89
C SER A 71 4.83 19.03 7.63
N ASP A 72 5.69 18.09 7.26
CA ASP A 72 6.50 18.21 6.04
C ASP A 72 5.62 18.16 4.79
N ALA A 73 4.54 17.37 4.81
CA ALA A 73 3.54 17.33 3.75
C ALA A 73 2.90 18.71 3.51
N TYR A 74 2.51 19.42 4.57
CA TYR A 74 1.96 20.78 4.45
C TYR A 74 3.00 21.75 3.88
N LYS A 75 4.24 21.73 4.39
CA LYS A 75 5.31 22.63 3.92
C LYS A 75 5.66 22.36 2.46
N GLN A 76 5.74 21.09 2.05
CA GLN A 76 6.00 20.70 0.68
C GLN A 76 4.88 21.18 -0.25
N MET A 77 3.62 20.94 0.09
CA MET A 77 2.49 21.39 -0.74
C MET A 77 2.38 22.91 -0.78
N LEU A 78 2.70 23.61 0.31
CA LEU A 78 2.78 25.08 0.34
C LEU A 78 3.91 25.60 -0.55
N TYR A 79 5.05 24.92 -0.59
CA TYR A 79 6.15 25.26 -1.50
C TYR A 79 5.74 25.07 -2.97
N LEU A 80 5.12 23.94 -3.32
CA LEU A 80 4.63 23.69 -4.67
C LEU A 80 3.54 24.69 -5.09
N GLN A 81 2.65 25.08 -4.17
CA GLN A 81 1.63 26.10 -4.44
C GLN A 81 2.24 27.45 -4.83
N ASN A 82 3.36 27.83 -4.21
CA ASN A 82 4.00 29.12 -4.41
C ASN A 82 5.12 29.10 -5.46
N ASN A 83 5.56 27.92 -5.92
CA ASN A 83 6.64 27.76 -6.89
C ASN A 83 6.17 26.96 -8.12
N TYR A 84 5.83 27.68 -9.19
CA TYR A 84 5.32 27.10 -10.43
C TYR A 84 6.30 26.12 -11.09
N ALA A 85 7.60 26.43 -11.13
CA ALA A 85 8.59 25.57 -11.76
C ALA A 85 8.72 24.24 -10.99
N ALA A 86 8.81 24.31 -9.66
CA ALA A 86 8.85 23.11 -8.82
C ALA A 86 7.57 22.27 -8.93
N LYS A 87 6.40 22.91 -9.08
CA LYS A 87 5.15 22.22 -9.35
C LYS A 87 5.17 21.49 -10.69
N GLN A 88 5.62 22.13 -11.76
CA GLN A 88 5.74 21.47 -13.07
C GLN A 88 6.69 20.26 -13.05
N ASP A 89 7.81 20.38 -12.33
CA ASP A 89 8.75 19.28 -12.15
C ASP A 89 8.12 18.13 -11.36
N PHE A 90 7.37 18.44 -10.30
CA PHE A 90 6.61 17.47 -9.52
C PHE A 90 5.55 16.75 -10.36
N ASP A 91 4.74 17.49 -11.13
CA ASP A 91 3.72 16.93 -12.02
C ASP A 91 4.34 15.95 -13.02
N SER A 92 5.47 16.36 -13.61
CA SER A 92 6.21 15.53 -14.57
C SER A 92 6.75 14.26 -13.93
N ALA A 93 7.27 14.35 -12.70
CA ALA A 93 7.78 13.21 -11.95
C ALA A 93 6.67 12.21 -11.57
N VAL A 94 5.52 12.71 -11.10
CA VAL A 94 4.35 11.88 -10.76
C VAL A 94 3.82 11.16 -11.99
N HIS A 95 3.60 11.88 -13.10
CA HIS A 95 3.12 11.26 -14.34
C HIS A 95 4.10 10.21 -14.86
N LYS A 96 5.42 10.51 -14.82
CA LYS A 96 6.44 9.55 -15.22
C LYS A 96 6.39 8.29 -14.36
N LYS A 97 6.30 8.42 -13.03
CA LYS A 97 6.22 7.29 -12.10
C LYS A 97 4.98 6.44 -12.38
N ALA A 98 3.80 7.04 -12.50
CA ALA A 98 2.56 6.33 -12.80
C ALA A 98 2.62 5.59 -14.15
N THR A 99 3.24 6.22 -15.17
CA THR A 99 3.46 5.60 -16.48
C THR A 99 4.41 4.40 -16.38
N ASP A 100 5.53 4.54 -15.66
CA ASP A 100 6.50 3.47 -15.51
C ASP A 100 5.90 2.25 -14.78
N GLU A 101 5.17 2.48 -13.68
CA GLU A 101 4.47 1.43 -12.92
C GLU A 101 3.41 0.71 -13.78
N PHE A 102 2.63 1.47 -14.55
CA PHE A 102 1.65 0.90 -15.48
C PHE A 102 2.31 0.01 -16.54
N LEU A 103 3.38 0.48 -17.17
CA LEU A 103 4.10 -0.26 -18.20
C LEU A 103 4.76 -1.51 -17.62
N GLU A 104 5.29 -1.43 -16.39
CA GLU A 104 5.82 -2.58 -15.67
C GLU A 104 4.73 -3.62 -15.40
N PHE A 105 3.56 -3.20 -14.95
CA PHE A 105 2.44 -4.10 -14.72
C PHE A 105 1.97 -4.78 -16.01
N VAL A 106 1.83 -4.02 -17.11
CA VAL A 106 1.51 -4.56 -18.44
C VAL A 106 2.56 -5.57 -18.89
N ARG A 107 3.84 -5.29 -18.67
CA ARG A 107 4.96 -6.20 -18.97
C ARG A 107 4.88 -7.48 -18.14
N LYS A 108 4.58 -7.39 -16.84
CA LYS A 108 4.37 -8.55 -15.96
C LYS A 108 3.22 -9.41 -16.47
N GLY A 109 2.09 -8.83 -16.87
CA GLY A 109 1.00 -9.61 -17.46
C GLY A 109 1.36 -10.25 -18.81
N ASN A 110 2.14 -9.56 -19.66
CA ASN A 110 2.61 -10.17 -20.91
C ASN A 110 3.52 -11.39 -20.64
N SER A 111 4.35 -11.37 -19.59
CA SER A 111 5.15 -12.55 -19.21
C SER A 111 4.32 -13.71 -18.67
N GLU A 112 3.11 -13.44 -18.17
CA GLU A 112 2.11 -14.44 -17.76
C GLU A 112 1.16 -14.84 -18.90
N GLU A 113 1.55 -14.53 -20.15
CA GLU A 113 0.80 -14.80 -21.39
C GLU A 113 -0.60 -14.16 -21.45
N ILE A 114 -0.78 -13.01 -20.80
CA ILE A 114 -2.03 -12.26 -20.81
C ILE A 114 -2.11 -11.41 -22.08
N HIS A 115 -3.16 -11.62 -22.87
CA HIS A 115 -3.46 -10.84 -24.06
C HIS A 115 -4.37 -9.68 -23.70
N TRP A 116 -3.77 -8.58 -23.23
CA TRP A 116 -4.49 -7.41 -22.70
C TRP A 116 -5.59 -6.89 -23.64
N ASP A 117 -5.37 -6.87 -24.97
CA ASP A 117 -6.36 -6.42 -25.97
C ASP A 117 -7.57 -7.36 -26.14
N ARG A 118 -7.51 -8.56 -25.52
CA ARG A 118 -8.53 -9.61 -25.59
C ARG A 118 -9.09 -10.01 -24.23
N ILE A 119 -8.80 -9.23 -23.18
CA ILE A 119 -9.42 -9.46 -21.88
C ILE A 119 -10.86 -8.96 -21.86
N VAL A 120 -11.70 -9.63 -21.08
CA VAL A 120 -13.06 -9.22 -20.76
C VAL A 120 -13.17 -9.05 -19.25
N PHE A 121 -13.72 -7.92 -18.81
CA PHE A 121 -14.04 -7.68 -17.41
C PHE A 121 -15.07 -8.71 -16.91
N VAL A 122 -14.78 -9.37 -15.79
CA VAL A 122 -15.67 -10.37 -15.19
C VAL A 122 -16.39 -9.80 -13.98
N ARG A 123 -15.64 -9.37 -12.97
CA ARG A 123 -16.15 -8.75 -11.74
C ARG A 123 -15.04 -8.02 -11.00
N TYR A 124 -15.42 -7.21 -10.02
CA TYR A 124 -14.50 -6.69 -9.00
C TYR A 124 -15.10 -6.90 -7.61
N GLU A 125 -14.23 -6.95 -6.60
CA GLU A 125 -14.58 -6.99 -5.19
C GLU A 125 -13.81 -5.87 -4.49
N LEU A 126 -14.49 -5.02 -3.73
CA LEU A 126 -13.86 -3.92 -3.00
C LEU A 126 -13.88 -4.18 -1.50
N GLU A 127 -12.72 -4.04 -0.88
CA GLU A 127 -12.57 -4.11 0.56
C GLU A 127 -12.23 -2.72 1.08
N LYS A 128 -13.09 -2.19 1.95
CA LYS A 128 -12.83 -0.90 2.57
C LYS A 128 -11.54 -0.98 3.38
N ILE A 129 -10.56 -0.16 3.03
CA ILE A 129 -9.31 -0.03 3.76
C ILE A 129 -9.68 0.56 5.13
N ARG A 130 -9.41 -0.21 6.19
CA ARG A 130 -9.64 0.25 7.56
C ARG A 130 -8.58 1.31 7.90
N GLN A 131 -8.99 2.27 8.72
CA GLN A 131 -8.18 3.42 9.14
C GLN A 131 -6.77 2.96 9.55
N GLY A 132 -5.77 3.42 8.79
CA GLY A 132 -4.35 3.18 9.06
C GLY A 132 -3.73 4.35 9.83
N ARG A 133 -2.45 4.22 10.22
CA ARG A 133 -1.65 5.29 10.86
C ARG A 133 -1.45 6.54 9.99
N ASP A 134 -1.74 6.45 8.69
CA ASP A 134 -1.66 7.60 7.79
C ASP A 134 -2.91 8.49 7.94
N PHE A 135 -2.84 9.38 8.93
CA PHE A 135 -3.91 10.34 9.21
C PHE A 135 -4.18 11.27 8.04
N LEU A 136 -3.17 11.59 7.21
CA LEU A 136 -3.36 12.58 6.15
C LEU A 136 -4.22 12.02 5.02
N SER A 137 -3.89 10.84 4.48
CA SER A 137 -4.72 10.23 3.43
C SER A 137 -6.13 9.89 3.91
N GLN A 138 -6.29 9.58 5.20
CA GLN A 138 -7.60 9.39 5.84
C GLN A 138 -8.38 10.70 6.05
N GLN A 139 -7.71 11.80 6.40
CA GLN A 139 -8.33 13.12 6.52
C GLN A 139 -8.76 13.63 5.14
N ILE A 140 -7.98 13.33 4.09
CA ILE A 140 -8.29 13.67 2.70
C ILE A 140 -9.45 12.81 2.17
N SER A 141 -9.44 11.50 2.45
CA SER A 141 -10.47 10.56 1.99
C SER A 141 -10.89 9.57 3.09
N SER A 142 -12.15 9.67 3.49
CA SER A 142 -12.75 8.73 4.46
C SER A 142 -13.20 7.39 3.83
N LEU A 143 -13.23 7.31 2.50
CA LEU A 143 -13.66 6.15 1.72
C LEU A 143 -12.54 5.74 0.77
N ARG A 144 -11.79 4.73 1.20
CA ARG A 144 -10.69 4.11 0.45
C ARG A 144 -10.92 2.60 0.37
N PHE A 145 -10.58 2.01 -0.76
CA PHE A 145 -10.78 0.59 -1.01
C PHE A 145 -9.54 -0.06 -1.62
N LEU A 146 -9.28 -1.29 -1.19
CA LEU A 146 -8.47 -2.26 -1.91
C LEU A 146 -9.40 -3.02 -2.85
N GLY A 147 -9.15 -2.93 -4.15
CA GLY A 147 -9.89 -3.65 -5.16
C GLY A 147 -9.21 -4.96 -5.56
N TYR A 148 -10.02 -5.99 -5.76
CA TYR A 148 -9.65 -7.21 -6.45
C TYR A 148 -10.41 -7.24 -7.77
N VAL A 149 -9.71 -7.17 -8.89
CA VAL A 149 -10.33 -7.10 -10.22
C VAL A 149 -10.02 -8.38 -10.97
N PHE A 150 -11.07 -8.98 -11.54
CA PHE A 150 -10.97 -10.24 -12.28
C PHE A 150 -11.31 -10.02 -13.75
N VAL A 151 -10.39 -10.45 -14.61
CA VAL A 151 -10.52 -10.38 -16.07
C VAL A 151 -10.31 -11.75 -16.68
N LYS A 152 -11.03 -12.04 -17.76
CA LYS A 152 -10.87 -13.28 -18.52
C LYS A 152 -10.18 -13.00 -19.84
N ASP A 153 -9.05 -13.64 -20.09
CA ASP A 153 -8.41 -13.60 -21.40
C ASP A 153 -9.16 -14.54 -22.34
N MET A 154 -9.65 -14.01 -23.46
CA MET A 154 -10.46 -14.76 -24.41
C MET A 154 -9.64 -15.71 -25.30
N LEU A 155 -8.33 -15.52 -25.40
CA LEU A 155 -7.45 -16.37 -26.21
C LEU A 155 -7.06 -17.65 -25.46
N ASN A 156 -6.49 -17.51 -24.26
CA ASN A 156 -6.10 -18.68 -23.45
C ASN A 156 -7.25 -19.21 -22.56
N ARG A 157 -8.37 -18.48 -22.47
CA ARG A 157 -9.59 -18.79 -21.69
C ARG A 157 -9.38 -18.82 -20.17
N LYS A 158 -8.24 -18.34 -19.68
CA LYS A 158 -7.90 -18.24 -18.25
C LYS A 158 -8.48 -16.97 -17.65
N THR A 159 -8.69 -17.02 -16.33
CA THR A 159 -9.11 -15.85 -15.55
C THR A 159 -7.93 -15.39 -14.71
N TYR A 160 -7.67 -14.09 -14.73
CA TYR A 160 -6.61 -13.45 -13.97
C TYR A 160 -7.23 -12.48 -12.98
N GLY A 161 -6.71 -12.51 -11.76
CA GLY A 161 -7.01 -11.56 -10.70
C GLY A 161 -5.82 -10.66 -10.48
N PHE A 162 -6.08 -9.38 -10.22
CA PHE A 162 -5.06 -8.42 -9.79
C PHE A 162 -5.61 -7.47 -8.72
N THR A 163 -4.70 -6.91 -7.92
CA THR A 163 -5.06 -5.93 -6.89
C THR A 163 -4.93 -4.50 -7.38
N VAL A 164 -5.82 -3.66 -6.88
CA VAL A 164 -5.93 -2.25 -7.20
C VAL A 164 -5.98 -1.48 -5.89
N PHE A 165 -4.91 -0.76 -5.57
CA PHE A 165 -4.79 -0.02 -4.31
C PHE A 165 -5.37 1.40 -4.44
N ASP A 166 -5.83 1.92 -3.30
CA ASP A 166 -6.23 3.31 -3.13
C ASP A 166 -7.29 3.83 -4.11
N ILE A 167 -8.31 3.00 -4.39
CA ILE A 167 -9.55 3.50 -4.97
C ILE A 167 -10.23 4.37 -3.90
N MET A 168 -10.21 5.69 -4.10
CA MET A 168 -10.60 6.63 -3.06
C MET A 168 -11.60 7.67 -3.55
N GLN A 169 -12.54 8.04 -2.67
CA GLN A 169 -13.49 9.13 -2.94
C GLN A 169 -13.06 10.41 -2.20
N VAL A 170 -12.97 11.52 -2.94
CA VAL A 170 -12.72 12.86 -2.39
C VAL A 170 -13.71 13.85 -3.00
N ASN A 171 -14.49 14.54 -2.17
CA ASN A 171 -15.48 15.54 -2.59
C ASN A 171 -16.48 15.03 -3.66
N GLY A 172 -16.85 13.74 -3.60
CA GLY A 172 -17.78 13.11 -4.56
C GLY A 172 -17.14 12.64 -5.87
N PHE A 173 -15.85 12.88 -6.08
CA PHE A 173 -15.07 12.35 -7.19
C PHE A 173 -14.24 11.14 -6.74
N TRP A 174 -13.97 10.23 -7.66
CA TRP A 174 -13.18 9.03 -7.40
C TRP A 174 -11.84 9.11 -8.11
N TYR A 175 -10.81 8.58 -7.43
CA TYR A 175 -9.43 8.63 -7.88
C TYR A 175 -8.69 7.35 -7.48
N GLY A 176 -7.49 7.21 -8.05
CA GLY A 176 -6.52 6.19 -7.71
C GLY A 176 -6.63 4.96 -8.60
N GLY A 177 -6.26 3.81 -8.04
CA GLY A 177 -6.26 2.56 -8.77
C GLY A 177 -4.87 2.03 -9.08
N GLU A 178 -3.96 2.12 -8.11
CA GLU A 178 -2.58 1.64 -8.26
C GLU A 178 -2.57 0.13 -8.49
N LEU A 179 -2.05 -0.29 -9.64
CA LEU A 179 -1.98 -1.68 -10.07
C LEU A 179 -0.87 -2.43 -9.35
N SER A 180 -1.20 -3.57 -8.75
CA SER A 180 -0.21 -4.41 -8.08
C SER A 180 -0.67 -5.86 -8.08
N ASN A 181 0.29 -6.79 -8.10
CA ASN A 181 0.11 -8.25 -8.09
C ASN A 181 -0.84 -8.79 -9.17
N ILE A 182 -0.44 -9.84 -9.90
CA ILE A 182 -1.31 -10.45 -10.89
C ILE A 182 -1.07 -11.95 -10.93
N PHE A 183 -2.17 -12.71 -10.86
CA PHE A 183 -2.13 -14.17 -10.82
C PHE A 183 -3.31 -14.77 -11.59
N GLU A 184 -3.11 -15.96 -12.16
CA GLU A 184 -4.22 -16.80 -12.61
C GLU A 184 -5.10 -17.15 -11.40
N SER A 185 -6.33 -16.62 -11.38
CA SER A 185 -7.30 -16.81 -10.29
C SER A 185 -8.70 -16.40 -10.75
N ALA A 186 -9.71 -17.16 -10.35
CA ALA A 186 -11.12 -16.90 -10.67
C ALA A 186 -11.87 -16.17 -9.53
N ASN A 187 -11.27 -16.10 -8.35
CA ASN A 187 -11.84 -15.47 -7.16
C ASN A 187 -10.76 -15.00 -6.18
N LYS A 188 -11.19 -14.26 -5.17
CA LYS A 188 -10.33 -13.66 -4.16
C LYS A 188 -9.54 -14.70 -3.34
N GLU A 189 -10.15 -15.83 -3.00
CA GLU A 189 -9.52 -16.87 -2.19
C GLU A 189 -8.35 -17.53 -2.95
N GLU A 190 -8.55 -17.84 -4.23
CA GLU A 190 -7.50 -18.33 -5.12
C GLU A 190 -6.38 -17.30 -5.30
N PHE A 191 -6.74 -16.03 -5.49
CA PHE A 191 -5.78 -14.93 -5.61
C PHE A 191 -4.89 -14.81 -4.36
N GLU A 192 -5.48 -14.80 -3.16
CA GLU A 192 -4.73 -14.69 -1.90
C GLU A 192 -3.84 -15.92 -1.65
N THR A 193 -4.29 -17.10 -2.07
CA THR A 193 -3.49 -18.32 -2.02
C THR A 193 -2.26 -18.22 -2.93
N ALA A 194 -2.45 -17.75 -4.17
CA ALA A 194 -1.36 -17.54 -5.13
C ALA A 194 -0.37 -16.47 -4.65
N ARG A 195 -0.88 -15.35 -4.12
CA ARG A 195 -0.08 -14.28 -3.51
C ARG A 195 0.74 -14.78 -2.32
N ALA A 196 0.14 -15.59 -1.44
CA ALA A 196 0.84 -16.18 -0.30
C ALA A 196 1.95 -17.16 -0.76
N ALA A 197 1.70 -17.93 -1.83
CA ALA A 197 2.68 -18.83 -2.43
C ALA A 197 3.84 -18.06 -3.08
N GLU A 198 3.58 -16.99 -3.84
CA GLU A 198 4.64 -16.14 -4.41
C GLU A 198 5.47 -15.47 -3.31
N LYS A 199 4.81 -14.93 -2.28
CA LYS A 199 5.49 -14.35 -1.11
C LYS A 199 6.36 -15.38 -0.39
N LYS A 200 5.89 -16.62 -0.29
CA LYS A 200 6.68 -17.72 0.26
C LYS A 200 7.87 -18.05 -0.63
N ARG A 201 7.68 -18.18 -1.94
CA ARG A 201 8.77 -18.45 -2.90
C ARG A 201 9.84 -17.36 -2.88
N ALA A 202 9.45 -16.09 -2.93
CA ALA A 202 10.37 -14.97 -2.86
C ALA A 202 11.14 -14.94 -1.53
N HIS A 203 10.49 -15.35 -0.43
CA HIS A 203 11.15 -15.51 0.86
C HIS A 203 12.16 -16.67 0.87
N ASP A 204 11.77 -17.84 0.37
CA ASP A 204 12.64 -19.01 0.29
C ASP A 204 13.86 -18.73 -0.61
N GLU A 205 13.67 -18.02 -1.73
CA GLU A 205 14.74 -17.53 -2.61
C GLU A 205 15.69 -16.56 -1.90
N ALA A 206 15.15 -15.57 -1.16
CA ALA A 206 15.96 -14.63 -0.38
C ALA A 206 16.78 -15.32 0.73
N LEU A 207 16.29 -16.45 1.26
CA LEU A 207 17.00 -17.27 2.24
C LEU A 207 17.98 -18.28 1.60
N GLY A 208 18.08 -18.33 0.26
CA GLY A 208 18.91 -19.30 -0.45
C GLY A 208 18.42 -20.75 -0.32
N ILE A 209 17.16 -20.95 0.07
CA ILE A 209 16.53 -22.27 0.18
C ILE A 209 16.05 -22.64 -1.23
N VAL A 210 16.90 -23.37 -1.96
CA VAL A 210 16.50 -23.94 -3.26
C VAL A 210 15.55 -25.11 -2.99
N ASP A 211 14.28 -24.92 -3.35
CA ASP A 211 13.28 -25.98 -3.29
C ASP A 211 13.65 -27.08 -4.30
N SER A 212 14.22 -28.18 -3.80
CA SER A 212 14.64 -29.34 -4.59
C SER A 212 13.46 -30.24 -4.99
N SER A 213 12.21 -29.79 -4.82
CA SER A 213 11.02 -30.60 -5.10
C SER A 213 10.34 -30.36 -6.46
N ALA A 214 10.85 -29.47 -7.31
CA ALA A 214 10.42 -29.34 -8.71
C ALA A 214 11.49 -29.88 -9.68
N ASN A 215 11.49 -31.20 -9.88
CA ASN A 215 12.39 -31.92 -10.79
C ASN A 215 12.26 -31.43 -12.25
N THR A 216 13.30 -30.86 -12.84
CA THR A 216 13.80 -31.24 -14.18
C THR A 216 15.29 -30.96 -14.28
N GLU A 217 16.08 -32.02 -14.05
CA GLU A 217 17.38 -32.36 -14.62
C GLU A 217 18.22 -31.24 -15.30
N LYS A 218 19.33 -30.86 -14.65
CA LYS A 218 20.67 -30.94 -15.26
C LYS A 218 21.77 -30.92 -14.18
N LYS A 219 22.72 -31.84 -14.40
CA LYS A 219 23.95 -32.12 -13.63
C LYS A 219 24.89 -30.92 -13.51
N TYR A 220 25.87 -31.13 -12.61
CA TYR A 220 27.12 -30.40 -12.32
C TYR A 220 26.97 -29.34 -11.22
N SER A 221 27.79 -29.27 -10.18
CA SER A 221 28.93 -30.07 -9.72
C SER A 221 29.19 -29.67 -8.26
N PHE A 222 29.78 -30.56 -7.46
CA PHE A 222 30.34 -30.24 -6.15
C PHE A 222 31.27 -29.02 -6.26
N ASP A 223 31.03 -27.99 -5.46
CA ASP A 223 32.03 -26.99 -5.08
C ASP A 223 31.93 -26.77 -3.57
N ASP A 224 32.90 -27.33 -2.85
CA ASP A 224 33.12 -27.19 -1.41
C ASP A 224 33.66 -25.78 -1.12
N ASN A 225 32.79 -24.78 -1.16
CA ASN A 225 33.04 -23.47 -0.56
C ASN A 225 31.85 -23.06 0.31
N ASP A 226 31.69 -23.79 1.42
CA ASP A 226 30.83 -23.40 2.54
C ASP A 226 31.37 -22.07 3.12
N ALA A 227 30.85 -20.96 2.60
CA ALA A 227 30.82 -19.70 3.35
C ALA A 227 30.10 -19.98 4.69
N PRO A 228 30.54 -19.39 5.82
CA PRO A 228 29.99 -19.71 7.12
C PRO A 228 28.50 -19.36 7.15
N LYS A 229 27.65 -20.40 7.17
CA LYS A 229 26.20 -20.27 7.37
C LYS A 229 25.97 -19.39 8.59
N ALA A 230 25.20 -18.31 8.42
CA ALA A 230 24.83 -17.41 9.51
C ALA A 230 24.31 -18.24 10.69
N LYS A 231 24.92 -18.09 11.87
CA LYS A 231 24.50 -18.82 13.07
C LYS A 231 23.03 -18.48 13.36
N LEU A 232 22.18 -19.50 13.36
CA LEU A 232 20.78 -19.38 13.76
C LEU A 232 20.70 -18.71 15.14
N LYS A 233 19.95 -17.62 15.25
CA LYS A 233 19.72 -16.89 16.50
C LYS A 233 18.97 -17.81 17.48
N GLU A 234 19.53 -18.07 18.66
CA GLU A 234 18.87 -18.90 19.68
C GLU A 234 17.79 -18.06 20.39
N ILE A 235 16.51 -18.36 20.11
CA ILE A 235 15.35 -17.70 20.73
C ILE A 235 15.05 -18.38 22.07
N ILE A 236 15.14 -17.62 23.15
CA ILE A 236 14.97 -18.12 24.52
C ILE A 236 13.53 -17.97 24.98
N GLU A 237 12.91 -16.84 24.65
CA GLU A 237 11.57 -16.51 25.12
C GLU A 237 10.81 -15.71 24.06
N ARG A 238 9.49 -15.87 24.06
CA ARG A 238 8.56 -15.16 23.20
C ARG A 238 7.48 -14.57 24.07
N LYS A 239 7.31 -13.26 24.00
CA LYS A 239 6.27 -12.57 24.75
C LYS A 239 5.35 -11.82 23.81
N PHE A 240 4.08 -11.86 24.14
CA PHE A 240 3.04 -11.19 23.37
C PHE A 240 2.21 -10.34 24.31
N TYR A 241 2.01 -9.08 23.93
CA TYR A 241 1.33 -8.08 24.71
C TYR A 241 0.18 -7.51 23.92
N LYS A 242 -0.94 -7.26 24.60
CA LYS A 242 -2.10 -6.55 24.06
C LYS A 242 -2.45 -5.38 24.97
N GLY A 243 -2.90 -4.30 24.40
CA GLY A 243 -3.35 -3.16 25.18
C GLY A 243 -3.91 -2.07 24.29
N LYS A 244 -3.78 -0.83 24.76
CA LYS A 244 -4.30 0.33 24.04
C LYS A 244 -3.41 1.56 24.18
N PHE A 245 -3.50 2.45 23.21
CA PHE A 245 -3.09 3.85 23.29
C PHE A 245 -4.28 4.70 23.73
N ASP A 246 -4.08 5.59 24.71
CA ASP A 246 -5.10 6.47 25.31
C ASP A 246 -6.41 5.76 25.73
N ASN A 247 -6.33 4.46 26.02
CA ASN A 247 -7.48 3.57 26.26
C ASN A 247 -8.47 3.41 25.09
N GLU A 248 -8.14 3.92 23.90
CA GLU A 248 -9.00 3.91 22.72
C GLU A 248 -8.47 2.95 21.65
N ILE A 249 -7.24 3.17 21.18
CA ILE A 249 -6.70 2.50 19.99
C ILE A 249 -6.06 1.17 20.40
N PRO A 250 -6.49 0.00 19.86
CA PRO A 250 -5.92 -1.28 20.23
C PRO A 250 -4.48 -1.43 19.72
N VAL A 251 -3.62 -2.05 20.50
CA VAL A 251 -2.21 -2.24 20.16
C VAL A 251 -1.76 -3.65 20.51
N GLN A 252 -0.93 -4.23 19.66
CA GLN A 252 -0.29 -5.52 19.88
C GLN A 252 1.23 -5.41 19.70
N LEU A 253 1.98 -6.00 20.63
CA LEU A 253 3.43 -6.03 20.61
C LEU A 253 3.90 -7.47 20.82
N TYR A 254 4.70 -7.96 19.89
CA TYR A 254 5.35 -9.26 19.97
C TYR A 254 6.85 -9.05 20.12
N ILE A 255 7.49 -9.75 21.05
CA ILE A 255 8.92 -9.63 21.33
C ILE A 255 9.54 -11.02 21.39
N ARG A 256 10.63 -11.22 20.65
CA ARG A 256 11.53 -12.38 20.76
C ARG A 256 12.75 -11.99 21.57
N TYR A 257 13.02 -12.74 22.62
CA TYR A 257 14.22 -12.61 23.44
C TYR A 257 15.28 -13.56 22.89
N ILE A 258 16.37 -12.99 22.42
CA ILE A 258 17.44 -13.70 21.73
C ILE A 258 18.65 -13.77 22.65
N LYS A 259 19.25 -14.96 22.71
CA LYS A 259 20.51 -15.18 23.40
C LYS A 259 21.61 -14.39 22.71
N GLY A 260 22.27 -13.50 23.44
CA GLY A 260 23.44 -12.76 22.95
C GLY A 260 24.69 -13.06 23.77
N GLY A 261 25.80 -12.42 23.42
CA GLY A 261 27.10 -12.58 24.08
C GLY A 261 27.27 -11.79 25.39
N CYS A 262 26.18 -11.49 26.08
CA CYS A 262 26.11 -10.67 27.29
C CYS A 262 26.06 -11.53 28.56
N PRO A 263 26.29 -10.92 29.75
CA PRO A 263 26.15 -11.61 31.03
C PRO A 263 24.70 -11.97 31.40
N GLU A 264 23.70 -11.36 30.74
CA GLU A 264 22.29 -11.68 30.93
C GLU A 264 21.85 -12.84 30.01
N ILE A 265 20.77 -13.53 30.40
CA ILE A 265 20.23 -14.67 29.63
C ILE A 265 19.82 -14.23 28.21
N ALA A 266 19.27 -13.03 28.04
CA ALA A 266 18.96 -12.43 26.74
C ALA A 266 19.38 -10.96 26.70
N CYS A 267 20.00 -10.52 25.61
CA CYS A 267 20.39 -9.11 25.39
C CYS A 267 20.26 -8.65 23.94
N ALA A 268 19.62 -9.46 23.11
CA ALA A 268 19.17 -9.06 21.80
C ALA A 268 17.68 -9.32 21.72
N TRP A 269 16.96 -8.45 21.02
CA TRP A 269 15.51 -8.54 20.90
C TRP A 269 15.09 -8.22 19.47
N ASP A 270 14.11 -8.96 18.98
CA ASP A 270 13.36 -8.61 17.78
C ASP A 270 11.92 -8.32 18.20
N ALA A 271 11.29 -7.27 17.68
CA ALA A 271 9.89 -6.99 17.96
C ALA A 271 9.06 -6.72 16.71
N LEU A 272 7.80 -7.13 16.77
CA LEU A 272 6.75 -6.78 15.83
C LEU A 272 5.66 -6.01 16.55
N PHE A 273 5.18 -4.98 15.89
CA PHE A 273 4.19 -4.05 16.40
C PHE A 273 3.02 -3.93 15.45
N LYS A 274 1.81 -3.92 16.00
CA LYS A 274 0.58 -3.73 15.23
C LYS A 274 -0.26 -2.66 15.89
N PHE A 275 -0.46 -1.59 15.15
CA PHE A 275 -1.26 -0.44 15.53
C PHE A 275 -2.71 -0.63 15.08
N GLY A 276 -3.66 -0.43 16.00
CA GLY A 276 -5.07 -0.50 15.70
C GLY A 276 -5.49 -1.86 15.10
N ASP A 277 -6.36 -1.75 14.10
CA ASP A 277 -6.85 -2.88 13.29
C ASP A 277 -6.11 -3.02 11.96
N GLN A 278 -4.89 -2.48 11.82
CA GLN A 278 -4.07 -2.64 10.60
C GLN A 278 -3.86 -4.12 10.29
N ASP A 279 -3.72 -4.52 9.03
CA ASP A 279 -3.56 -5.94 8.70
C ASP A 279 -2.17 -6.45 9.07
N ASP A 280 -1.14 -5.65 8.79
CA ASP A 280 0.26 -6.04 8.94
C ASP A 280 0.89 -5.62 10.27
N TYR A 281 1.89 -6.39 10.69
CA TYR A 281 2.82 -6.01 11.75
C TYR A 281 4.03 -5.30 11.14
N VAL A 282 4.55 -4.32 11.86
CA VAL A 282 5.77 -3.59 11.52
C VAL A 282 6.88 -3.99 12.48
N ARG A 283 8.10 -4.15 11.97
CA ARG A 283 9.27 -4.47 12.79
C ARG A 283 9.70 -3.24 13.58
N MET A 284 10.06 -3.47 14.84
CA MET A 284 10.66 -2.44 15.68
C MET A 284 12.09 -2.81 16.04
N GLU A 285 12.95 -1.82 16.05
CA GLU A 285 14.22 -1.85 16.74
C GLU A 285 13.96 -1.80 18.24
N VAL A 286 14.68 -2.61 19.01
CA VAL A 286 14.47 -2.74 20.45
C VAL A 286 15.78 -2.52 21.16
N SER A 287 15.77 -1.58 22.10
CA SER A 287 16.89 -1.36 23.00
C SER A 287 16.40 -1.20 24.44
N ARG A 288 17.34 -1.30 25.38
CA ARG A 288 17.08 -1.07 26.79
C ARG A 288 18.08 -0.07 27.31
N ASN A 289 17.60 1.03 27.88
CA ASN A 289 18.46 2.08 28.39
C ASN A 289 19.06 1.72 29.76
N SER A 290 20.00 2.54 30.24
CA SER A 290 20.68 2.35 31.54
C SER A 290 19.75 2.45 32.74
N GLU A 291 18.58 3.07 32.59
CA GLU A 291 17.52 3.15 33.60
C GLU A 291 16.58 1.92 33.59
N GLY A 292 16.82 0.98 32.69
CA GLY A 292 16.04 -0.26 32.54
C GLY A 292 14.73 -0.09 31.78
N LYS A 293 14.46 1.08 31.19
CA LYS A 293 13.32 1.31 30.29
C LYS A 293 13.59 0.70 28.92
N TRP A 294 12.52 0.21 28.30
CA TRP A 294 12.52 -0.36 26.97
C TRP A 294 12.22 0.72 25.95
N GLN A 295 13.02 0.76 24.90
CA GLN A 295 12.81 1.65 23.78
C GLN A 295 12.52 0.78 22.56
N PHE A 296 11.37 1.03 21.94
CA PHE A 296 10.95 0.39 20.71
C PHE A 296 10.86 1.47 19.64
N SER A 297 11.66 1.41 18.60
CA SER A 297 11.68 2.42 17.54
C SER A 297 11.34 1.80 16.18
N GLU A 298 10.59 2.56 15.39
CA GLU A 298 10.39 2.35 13.95
C GLU A 298 10.62 3.70 13.24
N GLU A 299 10.55 3.70 11.91
CA GLU A 299 10.69 4.92 11.11
C GLU A 299 9.65 6.00 11.48
N LEU A 300 8.41 5.58 11.74
CA LEU A 300 7.27 6.48 11.96
C LEU A 300 7.04 6.89 13.42
N GLY A 301 7.79 6.34 14.37
CA GLY A 301 7.63 6.67 15.79
C GLY A 301 8.34 5.70 16.73
N GLY A 302 8.17 5.89 18.03
CA GLY A 302 8.77 5.01 19.02
C GLY A 302 8.05 4.98 20.35
N MET A 303 8.14 3.86 21.06
CA MET A 303 7.64 3.69 22.42
C MET A 303 8.78 3.71 23.43
N GLU A 304 8.62 4.46 24.51
CA GLU A 304 9.43 4.32 25.72
C GLU A 304 8.57 3.70 26.81
N LEU A 305 8.84 2.43 27.16
CA LEU A 305 8.01 1.64 28.06
C LEU A 305 8.80 1.16 29.29
N LYS A 306 8.16 1.21 30.45
CA LYS A 306 8.61 0.55 31.68
C LYS A 306 7.86 -0.78 31.83
N LEU A 307 8.59 -1.87 32.08
CA LEU A 307 8.00 -3.17 32.40
C LEU A 307 7.88 -3.32 33.92
N ASP A 308 6.66 -3.51 34.41
CA ASP A 308 6.37 -3.90 35.79
C ASP A 308 5.59 -5.23 35.80
N GLY A 309 6.28 -6.31 36.18
CA GLY A 309 5.77 -7.67 36.07
C GLY A 309 5.42 -8.04 34.62
N LYS A 310 4.12 -8.14 34.33
CA LYS A 310 3.57 -8.51 33.01
C LYS A 310 2.96 -7.32 32.25
N ILE A 311 3.15 -6.11 32.75
CA ILE A 311 2.51 -4.90 32.23
C ILE A 311 3.58 -3.91 31.78
N TYR A 312 3.50 -3.51 30.52
CA TYR A 312 4.22 -2.35 30.00
C TYR A 312 3.37 -1.10 30.18
N THR A 313 3.99 -0.04 30.70
CA THR A 313 3.41 1.31 30.79
C THR A 313 4.41 2.34 30.29
N GLY A 314 3.96 3.33 29.53
CA GLY A 314 4.83 4.40 29.06
C GLY A 314 4.14 5.24 28.01
N ALA A 315 4.91 5.77 27.07
CA ALA A 315 4.39 6.64 26.02
C ALA A 315 4.85 6.19 24.63
N TYR A 316 4.02 6.43 23.62
CA TYR A 316 4.36 6.33 22.21
C TYR A 316 4.43 7.73 21.62
N ALA A 317 5.56 8.10 21.02
CA ALA A 317 5.72 9.34 20.29
C ALA A 317 5.70 9.05 18.79
N SER A 318 4.76 9.67 18.09
CA SER A 318 4.64 9.61 16.63
C SER A 318 5.56 10.66 15.99
N ASN A 319 6.40 10.23 15.05
CA ASN A 319 7.30 11.13 14.33
C ASN A 319 6.55 11.96 13.27
N SER A 320 5.44 11.44 12.74
CA SER A 320 4.69 12.04 11.62
C SER A 320 3.86 13.25 12.04
N ASP A 321 3.24 13.20 13.21
CA ASP A 321 2.33 14.23 13.72
C ASP A 321 2.78 14.84 15.07
N LYS A 322 3.90 14.37 15.64
CA LYS A 322 4.45 14.81 16.94
C LYS A 322 3.47 14.64 18.11
N THR A 323 2.53 13.71 18.00
CA THR A 323 1.59 13.37 19.07
C THR A 323 2.19 12.31 19.99
N GLU A 324 1.93 12.44 21.28
CA GLU A 324 2.32 11.48 22.31
C GLU A 324 1.08 10.80 22.87
N TYR A 325 1.11 9.47 22.98
CA TYR A 325 -0.01 8.65 23.45
C TYR A 325 0.40 7.84 24.68
N ASP A 326 -0.51 7.73 25.66
CA ASP A 326 -0.32 6.88 26.83
C ASP A 326 -0.48 5.42 26.47
N VAL A 327 0.53 4.61 26.79
CA VAL A 327 0.59 3.19 26.43
C VAL A 327 0.42 2.33 27.67
N LYS A 328 -0.50 1.38 27.61
CA LYS A 328 -0.60 0.29 28.59
C LYS A 328 -0.82 -1.05 27.91
N LEU A 329 0.17 -1.94 27.97
CA LEU A 329 0.12 -3.27 27.37
C LEU A 329 0.24 -4.35 28.43
N THR A 330 -0.55 -5.41 28.33
CA THR A 330 -0.54 -6.55 29.26
C THR A 330 -0.15 -7.83 28.52
N GLU A 331 0.77 -8.59 29.09
CA GLU A 331 1.18 -9.90 28.56
C GLU A 331 -0.04 -10.81 28.45
N THR A 332 -0.24 -11.39 27.28
CA THR A 332 -1.39 -12.25 26.98
C THR A 332 -0.90 -13.52 26.30
N GLU A 333 -1.51 -14.65 26.67
CA GLU A 333 -1.25 -15.91 25.97
C GLU A 333 -1.74 -15.85 24.52
N ILE A 334 -1.03 -16.55 23.65
CA ILE A 334 -1.29 -16.55 22.22
C ILE A 334 -1.10 -17.96 21.66
N SER A 335 -1.90 -18.33 20.67
CA SER A 335 -1.83 -19.66 20.05
C SER A 335 -0.48 -19.89 19.37
N ILE A 336 0.03 -21.12 19.44
CA ILE A 336 1.28 -21.54 18.79
C ILE A 336 1.29 -21.22 17.29
N LYS A 337 0.17 -21.44 16.58
CA LYS A 337 0.04 -21.11 15.15
C LYS A 337 0.30 -19.63 14.87
N LYS A 338 -0.19 -18.73 15.74
CA LYS A 338 0.03 -17.29 15.60
C LYS A 338 1.45 -16.89 15.98
N ILE A 339 2.07 -17.55 16.97
CA ILE A 339 3.50 -17.37 17.28
C ILE A 339 4.36 -17.71 16.05
N GLN A 340 4.11 -18.85 15.41
CA GLN A 340 4.86 -19.28 14.23
C GLN A 340 4.75 -18.26 13.09
N ALA A 341 3.54 -17.75 12.83
CA ALA A 341 3.32 -16.72 11.81
C ALA A 341 4.09 -15.42 12.11
N LEU A 342 4.18 -15.01 13.38
CA LEU A 342 4.93 -13.82 13.81
C LEU A 342 6.45 -14.04 13.77
N ASP A 343 6.92 -15.25 14.12
CA ASP A 343 8.33 -15.62 13.97
C ASP A 343 8.75 -15.55 12.50
N GLU A 344 7.97 -16.13 11.60
CA GLU A 344 8.21 -16.04 10.16
C GLU A 344 8.27 -14.59 9.66
N GLN A 345 7.40 -13.71 10.17
CA GLN A 345 7.42 -12.29 9.79
C GLN A 345 8.72 -11.59 10.20
N LEU A 346 9.27 -11.92 11.37
CA LEU A 346 10.56 -11.36 11.81
C LEU A 346 11.75 -11.93 11.03
N ASP A 347 11.67 -13.21 10.64
CA ASP A 347 12.72 -13.88 9.87
C ASP A 347 12.70 -13.46 8.39
N LYS A 348 11.55 -12.97 7.89
CA LYS A 348 11.35 -12.42 6.53
C LYS A 348 12.02 -11.07 6.26
N GLY A 349 12.62 -10.39 7.23
CA GLY A 349 13.20 -9.05 7.05
C GLY A 349 14.69 -8.95 7.36
N ILE A 350 15.55 -9.03 6.33
CA ILE A 350 16.70 -8.14 6.06
C ILE A 350 16.97 -8.18 4.53
N PRO A 351 16.72 -7.13 3.74
CA PRO A 351 17.66 -6.74 2.69
C PRO A 351 18.92 -6.24 3.41
N ASN A 352 20.04 -6.93 3.20
CA ASN A 352 21.31 -6.48 3.76
C ASN A 352 21.64 -5.16 3.05
N GLU A 353 21.79 -4.07 3.79
CA GLU A 353 22.71 -3.02 3.36
C GLU A 353 24.16 -3.51 3.48
#